data_AF-A0A9E5Y7M1-F1
#
_entry.id   AF-A0A9E5Y7M1-F1
#
_cell.length_a   1.000
_cell.length_b   1.000
_cell.length_c   1.000
_cell.angle_alpha   90.00
_cell.angle_beta   90.00
_cell.angle_gamma   90.00
#
_symmetry.space_group_name_H-M   'P 1'
#
loop_
_entity.id
_entity.type
_entity.pdbx_description
1 polymer ?
#
loop_
_entity_poly.entity_id
_entity_poly.type
_entity_poly.pdbx_seq_one_letter_code
_entity_poly.pdbx_strand_id
1 'polypeptide(L)'
;MQLKKVLIISAPIIILGVPFAILGAFYLCFLTKIYPNTFVTNTINVSAQTVKQAEEKIKQALENKNTITLSFPKGNTVIKETVSFENINLAYQADKTAQKAFRESRINLSSRFKKKKNILTEFTLDYDLLLEKLIILGSQIHTDEIPAQISFDPDTNQVEINQGKVGKEIDLQASEEIVIESIRQGQTDQATELAVSDIGQILSEQNLADLKTRANKLINKTITLTNDHSNFVIQQEQLINFVGITQTWDGEKIKQYVDTLATSIDKPAKDALLRFEDGKVITFQPDEPGFELDQEAAIQAIRDSLNTLTTTNQTSIVKEIEISQVNPKVKTSETNKLGIKTLIGKGESWFPHSILSRIHNVDLSSSKLGGILIEPGETFSLDIALGEVSKATGYEAAYIIQDGRTVLGAGGGVCQISTTMFRAALNSGLPIVERHPHAYRVSYYEEGSKPGFVVVTSPSDKNYRQEIKIDTIL
;
A
#
# COMPACT_ATOMS: atom_id res chain seq x y z
N MET A 1 -82.99 -57.98 -20.62
CA MET A 1 -82.20 -57.48 -19.46
C MET A 1 -80.69 -57.55 -19.70
N GLN A 2 -80.16 -57.35 -20.92
CA GLN A 2 -78.70 -57.40 -21.18
C GLN A 2 -78.12 -56.16 -21.91
N LEU A 3 -78.90 -55.40 -22.69
CA LEU A 3 -78.37 -54.18 -23.35
C LEU A 3 -78.13 -52.99 -22.40
N LYS A 4 -78.91 -52.86 -21.31
CA LYS A 4 -78.73 -51.75 -20.35
C LYS A 4 -77.47 -51.85 -19.48
N LYS A 5 -76.88 -53.05 -19.33
CA LYS A 5 -75.63 -53.23 -18.56
C LYS A 5 -74.38 -52.85 -19.35
N VAL A 6 -74.39 -52.97 -20.68
CA VAL A 6 -73.24 -52.61 -21.54
C VAL A 6 -73.04 -51.09 -21.61
N LEU A 7 -74.12 -50.30 -21.65
CA LEU A 7 -74.03 -48.83 -21.68
C LEU A 7 -73.53 -48.22 -20.35
N ILE A 8 -73.82 -48.87 -19.21
CA ILE A 8 -73.42 -48.37 -17.89
C ILE A 8 -71.94 -48.68 -17.61
N ILE A 9 -71.37 -49.71 -18.24
CA ILE A 9 -69.94 -50.07 -18.11
C ILE A 9 -69.07 -49.30 -19.13
N SER A 10 -69.60 -48.93 -20.31
CA SER A 10 -68.85 -48.15 -21.31
C SER A 10 -68.79 -46.65 -21.04
N ALA A 11 -69.79 -46.07 -20.36
CA ALA A 11 -69.79 -44.65 -19.99
C ALA A 11 -68.58 -44.21 -19.13
N PRO A 12 -68.19 -44.90 -18.04
CA PRO A 12 -66.99 -44.55 -17.28
C PRO A 12 -65.69 -44.78 -18.06
N ILE A 13 -65.65 -45.78 -18.96
CA ILE A 13 -64.50 -46.04 -19.84
C ILE A 13 -64.32 -44.93 -20.88
N ILE A 14 -65.41 -44.34 -21.38
CA ILE A 14 -65.36 -43.20 -22.31
C ILE A 14 -65.02 -41.90 -21.56
N ILE A 15 -65.60 -41.68 -20.37
CA ILE A 15 -65.35 -40.48 -19.55
C ILE A 15 -63.92 -40.42 -19.00
N LEU A 16 -63.32 -41.57 -18.64
CA LEU A 16 -61.90 -41.64 -18.28
C LEU A 16 -61.01 -41.81 -19.52
N GLY A 17 -61.39 -42.59 -20.51
CA GLY A 17 -60.56 -42.91 -21.67
C GLY A 17 -60.29 -41.74 -22.60
N VAL A 18 -61.26 -40.82 -22.80
CA VAL A 18 -61.09 -39.66 -23.68
C VAL A 18 -60.02 -38.68 -23.15
N PRO A 19 -60.03 -38.25 -21.87
CA PRO A 19 -58.94 -37.45 -21.31
C PRO A 19 -57.57 -38.12 -21.42
N PHE A 20 -57.48 -39.43 -21.16
CA PHE A 20 -56.22 -40.17 -21.29
C PHE A 20 -55.77 -40.31 -22.74
N ALA A 21 -56.69 -40.49 -23.70
CA ALA A 21 -56.39 -40.51 -25.12
C ALA A 21 -55.94 -39.13 -25.64
N ILE A 22 -56.55 -38.05 -25.16
CA ILE A 22 -56.13 -36.67 -25.46
C ILE A 22 -54.74 -36.40 -24.86
N LEU A 23 -54.49 -36.83 -23.62
CA LEU A 23 -53.19 -36.67 -22.97
C LEU A 23 -52.09 -37.51 -23.67
N GLY A 24 -52.43 -38.72 -24.10
CA GLY A 24 -51.56 -39.62 -24.86
C GLY A 24 -51.25 -39.08 -26.26
N ALA A 25 -52.27 -38.62 -27.00
CA ALA A 25 -52.10 -37.96 -28.30
C ALA A 25 -51.28 -36.68 -28.17
N PHE A 26 -51.50 -35.88 -27.12
CA PHE A 26 -50.67 -34.73 -26.81
C PHE A 26 -49.21 -35.15 -26.55
N TYR A 27 -48.98 -36.16 -25.72
CA TYR A 27 -47.63 -36.63 -25.42
C TYR A 27 -46.92 -37.10 -26.70
N LEU A 28 -47.60 -37.87 -27.55
CA LEU A 28 -47.10 -38.35 -28.84
C LEU A 28 -46.78 -37.18 -29.80
N CYS A 29 -47.71 -36.24 -29.97
CA CYS A 29 -47.53 -35.05 -30.82
C CYS A 29 -46.36 -34.17 -30.37
N PHE A 30 -46.05 -34.18 -29.07
CA PHE A 30 -44.99 -33.40 -28.48
C PHE A 30 -43.85 -34.26 -27.92
N LEU A 31 -43.59 -35.46 -28.45
CA LEU A 31 -42.45 -36.27 -28.01
C LEU A 31 -41.12 -35.53 -28.21
N THR A 32 -40.97 -34.89 -29.37
CA THR A 32 -39.73 -34.21 -29.80
C THR A 32 -39.89 -32.69 -29.94
N LYS A 33 -41.05 -32.15 -29.55
CA LYS A 33 -41.39 -30.73 -29.70
C LYS A 33 -41.48 -30.01 -28.35
N ILE A 34 -41.20 -28.72 -28.35
CA ILE A 34 -41.37 -27.81 -27.22
C ILE A 34 -42.87 -27.63 -26.96
N TYR A 35 -43.29 -27.66 -25.70
CA TYR A 35 -44.69 -27.55 -25.35
C TYR A 35 -45.26 -26.15 -25.67
N PRO A 36 -46.59 -26.04 -25.91
CA PRO A 36 -47.24 -24.77 -26.22
C PRO A 36 -47.05 -23.70 -25.14
N ASN A 37 -47.21 -22.43 -25.53
CA ASN A 37 -47.11 -21.27 -24.65
C ASN A 37 -45.70 -21.02 -24.09
N THR A 38 -44.68 -21.48 -24.83
CA THR A 38 -43.26 -21.29 -24.49
C THR A 38 -42.64 -20.24 -25.40
N PHE A 39 -42.01 -19.23 -24.80
CA PHE A 39 -41.37 -18.13 -25.48
C PHE A 39 -39.96 -17.95 -24.94
N VAL A 40 -39.02 -17.62 -25.81
CA VAL A 40 -37.70 -17.13 -25.43
C VAL A 40 -37.76 -15.60 -25.39
N THR A 41 -37.18 -15.00 -24.34
CA THR A 41 -37.11 -13.52 -24.13
C THR A 41 -38.45 -12.80 -24.30
N ASN A 42 -39.55 -13.46 -23.94
CA ASN A 42 -40.94 -13.03 -24.15
C ASN A 42 -41.38 -12.78 -25.61
N THR A 43 -40.48 -12.70 -26.57
CA THR A 43 -40.78 -12.27 -27.95
C THR A 43 -40.71 -13.42 -28.95
N ILE A 44 -39.82 -14.38 -28.74
CA ILE A 44 -39.56 -15.47 -29.69
C ILE A 44 -40.43 -16.67 -29.34
N ASN A 45 -41.53 -16.87 -30.06
CA ASN A 45 -42.40 -18.03 -29.85
C ASN A 45 -41.76 -19.32 -30.39
N VAL A 46 -41.42 -20.26 -29.51
CA VAL A 46 -40.81 -21.57 -29.85
C VAL A 46 -41.77 -22.74 -29.67
N SER A 47 -43.06 -22.45 -29.45
CA SER A 47 -44.11 -23.45 -29.21
C SER A 47 -44.24 -24.43 -30.38
N ALA A 48 -44.43 -25.72 -30.08
CA ALA A 48 -44.66 -26.79 -31.06
C ALA A 48 -43.56 -26.96 -32.11
N GLN A 49 -42.37 -26.41 -31.86
CA GLN A 49 -41.18 -26.60 -32.68
C GLN A 49 -40.31 -27.72 -32.11
N THR A 50 -39.61 -28.45 -32.99
CA THR A 50 -38.50 -29.30 -32.55
C THR A 50 -37.34 -28.45 -32.03
N VAL A 51 -36.43 -29.02 -31.24
CA VAL A 51 -35.26 -28.30 -30.72
C VAL A 51 -34.47 -27.60 -31.84
N LYS A 52 -34.21 -28.30 -32.95
CA LYS A 52 -33.50 -27.75 -34.12
C LYS A 52 -34.26 -26.60 -34.80
N GLN A 53 -35.59 -26.70 -34.91
CA GLN A 53 -36.40 -25.61 -35.47
C GLN A 53 -36.45 -24.39 -34.55
N ALA A 54 -36.47 -24.61 -33.23
CA ALA A 54 -36.41 -23.53 -32.25
C ALA A 54 -35.04 -22.86 -32.22
N GLU A 55 -33.96 -23.63 -32.33
CA GLU A 55 -32.58 -23.13 -32.44
C GLU A 55 -32.40 -22.18 -33.62
N GLU A 56 -32.78 -22.59 -34.83
CA GLU A 56 -32.70 -21.73 -36.03
C GLU A 56 -33.53 -20.45 -35.87
N LYS A 57 -34.71 -20.55 -35.25
CA LYS A 57 -35.58 -19.40 -35.01
C LYS A 57 -34.98 -18.43 -33.98
N ILE A 58 -34.36 -18.95 -32.92
CA ILE A 58 -33.66 -18.14 -31.92
C ILE A 58 -32.44 -17.47 -32.56
N LYS A 59 -31.66 -18.22 -33.36
CA LYS A 59 -30.50 -17.71 -34.08
C LYS A 59 -30.87 -16.53 -34.99
N GLN A 60 -31.89 -16.69 -35.84
CA GLN A 60 -32.38 -15.61 -36.72
C GLN A 60 -32.86 -14.38 -35.94
N ALA A 61 -33.53 -14.59 -34.80
CA ALA A 61 -34.05 -13.49 -33.99
C ALA A 61 -32.95 -12.71 -33.24
N LEU A 62 -31.81 -13.36 -32.96
CA LEU A 62 -30.68 -12.77 -32.24
C LEU A 62 -29.53 -12.37 -33.18
N GLU A 63 -29.57 -12.74 -34.47
CA GLU A 63 -28.52 -12.50 -35.47
C GLU A 63 -28.16 -11.02 -35.65
N ASN A 64 -29.15 -10.13 -35.54
CA ASN A 64 -28.94 -8.69 -35.66
C ASN A 64 -28.55 -8.02 -34.33
N LYS A 65 -28.49 -8.77 -33.23
CA LYS A 65 -28.03 -8.25 -31.94
C LYS A 65 -26.53 -8.45 -31.86
N ASN A 66 -25.79 -7.37 -32.07
CA ASN A 66 -24.32 -7.36 -32.00
C ASN A 66 -23.78 -6.28 -31.05
N THR A 67 -24.66 -5.52 -30.40
CA THR A 67 -24.30 -4.47 -29.46
C THR A 67 -25.26 -4.43 -28.27
N ILE A 68 -24.78 -3.85 -27.17
CA ILE A 68 -25.58 -3.41 -26.04
C ILE A 68 -25.34 -1.93 -25.80
N THR A 69 -26.41 -1.18 -25.56
CA THR A 69 -26.31 0.23 -25.18
C THR A 69 -26.33 0.35 -23.65
N LEU A 70 -25.28 0.90 -23.07
CA LEU A 70 -25.17 1.20 -21.65
C LEU A 70 -25.40 2.69 -21.43
N SER A 71 -26.01 3.07 -20.30
CA SER A 71 -26.23 4.47 -19.99
C SER A 71 -25.99 4.79 -18.53
N PHE A 72 -25.53 5.99 -18.24
CA PHE A 72 -25.34 6.47 -16.87
C PHE A 72 -25.59 7.99 -16.80
N PRO A 73 -26.05 8.50 -15.65
CA PRO A 73 -26.23 9.93 -15.43
C PRO A 73 -24.88 10.64 -15.31
N LYS A 74 -24.75 11.82 -15.94
CA LYS A 74 -23.63 12.75 -15.75
C LYS A 74 -24.18 14.17 -15.62
N GLY A 75 -24.24 14.67 -14.38
CA GLY A 75 -24.94 15.93 -14.07
C GLY A 75 -26.41 15.87 -14.48
N ASN A 76 -26.87 16.83 -15.29
CA ASN A 76 -28.24 16.88 -15.81
C ASN A 76 -28.42 16.13 -17.15
N THR A 77 -27.41 15.39 -17.59
CA THR A 77 -27.43 14.66 -18.88
C THR A 77 -27.29 13.17 -18.67
N VAL A 78 -27.78 12.36 -19.62
CA VAL A 78 -27.56 10.92 -19.65
C VAL A 78 -26.61 10.60 -20.79
N ILE A 79 -25.48 9.99 -20.46
CA ILE A 79 -24.52 9.49 -21.45
C ILE A 79 -24.95 8.10 -21.89
N LYS A 80 -24.81 7.81 -23.18
CA LYS A 80 -25.11 6.50 -23.77
C LYS A 80 -23.90 6.01 -24.53
N GLU A 81 -23.48 4.79 -24.23
CA GLU A 81 -22.29 4.17 -24.82
C GLU A 81 -22.66 2.81 -25.39
N THR A 82 -22.27 2.58 -26.64
CA THR A 82 -22.56 1.32 -27.34
C THR A 82 -21.36 0.40 -27.24
N VAL A 83 -21.56 -0.78 -26.65
CA VAL A 83 -20.54 -1.83 -26.53
C VAL A 83 -20.87 -2.93 -27.54
N SER A 84 -19.95 -3.22 -28.45
CA SER A 84 -20.10 -4.38 -29.35
C SER A 84 -19.89 -5.67 -28.58
N PHE A 85 -20.60 -6.72 -28.98
CA PHE A 85 -20.47 -8.05 -28.37
C PHE A 85 -19.08 -8.65 -28.60
N GLU A 86 -18.43 -8.30 -29.71
CA GLU A 86 -17.05 -8.68 -29.99
C GLU A 86 -16.09 -8.15 -28.92
N ASN A 87 -16.27 -6.91 -28.45
CA ASN A 87 -15.41 -6.31 -27.44
C ASN A 87 -15.50 -6.98 -26.06
N ILE A 88 -16.57 -7.72 -25.79
CA ILE A 88 -16.81 -8.43 -24.52
C ILE A 88 -16.91 -9.95 -24.72
N ASN A 89 -16.51 -10.46 -25.89
CA ASN A 89 -16.60 -11.87 -26.27
C ASN A 89 -17.98 -12.51 -25.98
N LEU A 90 -19.05 -11.75 -26.21
CA LEU A 90 -20.41 -12.19 -25.94
C LEU A 90 -20.99 -12.97 -27.13
N ALA A 91 -21.51 -14.16 -26.87
CA ALA A 91 -22.18 -14.97 -27.88
C ALA A 91 -23.40 -15.71 -27.32
N TYR A 92 -24.57 -15.48 -27.91
CA TYR A 92 -25.78 -16.23 -27.58
C TYR A 92 -25.69 -17.69 -28.03
N GLN A 93 -26.06 -18.59 -27.14
CA GLN A 93 -26.04 -20.04 -27.34
C GLN A 93 -27.45 -20.51 -27.71
N ALA A 94 -27.82 -20.36 -28.98
CA ALA A 94 -29.17 -20.66 -29.47
C ALA A 94 -29.55 -22.15 -29.27
N ASP A 95 -28.58 -23.06 -29.44
CA ASP A 95 -28.71 -24.50 -29.22
C ASP A 95 -29.03 -24.80 -27.74
N LYS A 96 -28.23 -24.26 -26.80
CA LYS A 96 -28.43 -24.43 -25.35
C LYS A 96 -29.74 -23.81 -24.90
N THR A 97 -30.09 -22.64 -25.45
CA THR A 97 -31.37 -21.96 -25.18
C THR A 97 -32.56 -22.79 -25.66
N ALA A 98 -32.49 -23.39 -26.87
CA ALA A 98 -33.54 -24.27 -27.39
C ALA A 98 -33.69 -25.55 -26.56
N GLN A 99 -32.58 -26.16 -26.13
CA GLN A 99 -32.59 -27.32 -25.23
C GLN A 99 -33.18 -26.96 -23.86
N LYS A 100 -32.82 -25.80 -23.30
CA LYS A 100 -33.40 -25.28 -22.07
C LYS A 100 -34.90 -25.07 -22.20
N ALA A 101 -35.36 -24.44 -23.29
CA ALA A 101 -36.79 -24.27 -23.57
C ALA A 101 -37.52 -25.61 -23.65
N PHE A 102 -36.93 -26.62 -24.30
CA PHE A 102 -37.49 -27.97 -24.35
C PHE A 102 -37.61 -28.62 -22.98
N ARG A 103 -36.55 -28.56 -22.16
CA ARG A 103 -36.56 -29.14 -20.79
C ARG A 103 -37.54 -28.42 -19.88
N GLU A 104 -37.44 -27.09 -19.81
CA GLU A 104 -38.23 -26.29 -18.88
C GLU A 104 -39.71 -26.19 -19.25
N SER A 105 -40.06 -26.24 -20.54
CA SER A 105 -41.47 -26.27 -20.97
C SER A 105 -42.21 -27.53 -20.49
N ARG A 106 -41.48 -28.58 -20.10
CA ARG A 106 -42.04 -29.86 -19.62
C ARG A 106 -42.19 -29.95 -18.10
N ILE A 107 -41.64 -28.98 -17.37
CA ILE A 107 -41.74 -28.92 -15.90
C ILE A 107 -43.13 -28.38 -15.53
N ASN A 108 -43.78 -28.97 -14.52
CA ASN A 108 -45.10 -28.56 -14.00
C ASN A 108 -46.22 -28.53 -15.04
N LEU A 109 -46.59 -29.73 -15.48
CA LEU A 109 -47.57 -30.02 -16.54
C LEU A 109 -48.98 -29.42 -16.34
N SER A 110 -49.35 -29.04 -15.12
CA SER A 110 -50.70 -28.55 -14.77
C SER A 110 -50.89 -27.04 -14.94
N SER A 111 -49.84 -26.22 -14.90
CA SER A 111 -49.94 -24.74 -14.99
C SER A 111 -49.79 -24.18 -16.41
N ARG A 112 -49.35 -25.02 -17.35
CA ARG A 112 -48.94 -24.66 -18.74
C ARG A 112 -50.02 -24.08 -19.65
N PHE A 113 -51.29 -24.44 -19.42
CA PHE A 113 -52.40 -23.94 -20.25
C PHE A 113 -52.91 -22.57 -19.80
N LYS A 114 -52.41 -22.04 -18.67
CA LYS A 114 -52.88 -20.78 -18.08
C LYS A 114 -51.83 -19.66 -18.10
N LYS A 115 -50.53 -19.99 -18.13
CA LYS A 115 -49.45 -19.00 -18.03
C LYS A 115 -48.40 -19.16 -19.10
N LYS A 116 -48.02 -18.05 -19.72
CA LYS A 116 -46.89 -17.94 -20.64
C LYS A 116 -45.61 -18.33 -19.91
N LYS A 117 -44.85 -19.29 -20.47
CA LYS A 117 -43.54 -19.68 -19.97
C LYS A 117 -42.48 -18.90 -20.73
N ASN A 118 -41.79 -18.02 -20.02
CA ASN A 118 -40.64 -17.29 -20.54
C ASN A 118 -39.36 -18.08 -20.26
N ILE A 119 -38.51 -18.21 -21.27
CA ILE A 119 -37.20 -18.85 -21.21
C ILE A 119 -36.16 -17.78 -21.50
N LEU A 120 -35.20 -17.64 -20.60
CA LEU A 120 -34.08 -16.71 -20.74
C LEU A 120 -33.01 -17.31 -21.65
N THR A 121 -32.27 -16.45 -22.34
CA THR A 121 -31.17 -16.88 -23.23
C THR A 121 -30.02 -17.48 -22.42
N GLU A 122 -29.36 -18.46 -23.03
CA GLU A 122 -28.04 -18.91 -22.64
C GLU A 122 -27.00 -18.15 -23.49
N PHE A 123 -25.87 -17.77 -22.89
CA PHE A 123 -24.80 -17.05 -23.56
C PHE A 123 -23.44 -17.39 -22.95
N THR A 124 -22.39 -17.08 -23.69
CA THR A 124 -21.02 -16.97 -23.17
C THR A 124 -20.66 -15.50 -23.10
N LEU A 125 -19.90 -15.11 -22.08
CA LEU A 125 -19.43 -13.75 -21.85
C LEU A 125 -18.06 -13.82 -21.19
N ASP A 126 -17.16 -12.92 -21.59
CA ASP A 126 -15.91 -12.69 -20.90
C ASP A 126 -16.13 -11.61 -19.84
N TYR A 127 -16.10 -12.03 -18.58
CA TYR A 127 -16.41 -11.18 -17.43
C TYR A 127 -15.31 -10.13 -17.19
N ASP A 128 -14.06 -10.46 -17.49
CA ASP A 128 -12.93 -9.55 -17.32
C ASP A 128 -13.03 -8.41 -18.35
N LEU A 129 -13.35 -8.73 -19.61
CA LEU A 129 -13.57 -7.70 -20.64
C LEU A 129 -14.79 -6.81 -20.36
N LEU A 130 -15.86 -7.38 -19.79
CA LEU A 130 -17.00 -6.57 -19.34
C LEU A 130 -16.59 -5.63 -18.21
N LEU A 131 -15.85 -6.13 -17.22
CA LEU A 131 -15.38 -5.34 -16.09
C LEU A 131 -14.44 -4.21 -16.55
N GLU A 132 -13.48 -4.49 -17.42
CA GLU A 132 -12.62 -3.47 -18.03
C GLU A 132 -13.45 -2.38 -18.71
N LYS A 133 -14.50 -2.77 -19.45
CA LYS A 133 -15.37 -1.80 -20.11
C LYS A 133 -16.15 -0.95 -19.10
N LEU A 134 -16.67 -1.55 -18.03
CA LEU A 134 -17.36 -0.83 -16.96
C LEU A 134 -16.42 0.13 -16.21
N ILE A 135 -15.15 -0.24 -15.98
CA ILE A 135 -14.15 0.64 -15.37
C ILE A 135 -13.85 1.85 -16.27
N ILE A 136 -13.68 1.63 -17.58
CA ILE A 136 -13.47 2.71 -18.54
C ILE A 136 -14.66 3.67 -18.56
N LEU A 137 -15.90 3.15 -18.55
CA LEU A 137 -17.09 3.98 -18.42
C LEU A 137 -17.14 4.70 -17.06
N GLY A 138 -16.73 4.01 -16.00
CA GLY A 138 -16.62 4.53 -14.63
C GLY A 138 -15.74 5.77 -14.56
N SER A 139 -14.60 5.78 -15.25
CA SER A 139 -13.71 6.94 -15.33
C SER A 139 -14.38 8.19 -15.93
N GLN A 140 -15.43 8.05 -16.72
CA GLN A 140 -16.10 9.19 -17.35
C GLN A 140 -17.13 9.88 -16.43
N ILE A 141 -17.66 9.14 -15.45
CA ILE A 141 -18.56 9.65 -14.42
C ILE A 141 -17.83 9.97 -13.12
N HIS A 142 -16.65 9.38 -12.91
CA HIS A 142 -15.88 9.54 -11.69
C HIS A 142 -15.66 11.02 -11.37
N THR A 143 -16.12 11.41 -10.19
CA THR A 143 -15.78 12.70 -9.59
C THR A 143 -15.23 12.46 -8.21
N ASP A 144 -14.08 13.03 -7.92
CA ASP A 144 -13.43 12.92 -6.61
C ASP A 144 -14.34 13.47 -5.51
N GLU A 145 -14.32 12.80 -4.36
CA GLU A 145 -14.86 13.37 -3.14
C GLU A 145 -13.97 14.52 -2.65
N ILE A 146 -14.58 15.57 -2.11
CA ILE A 146 -13.87 16.57 -1.33
C ILE A 146 -14.23 16.30 0.13
N PRO A 147 -13.30 15.83 0.99
CA PRO A 147 -13.63 15.56 2.37
C PRO A 147 -13.96 16.85 3.10
N ALA A 148 -14.79 16.74 4.16
CA ALA A 148 -15.05 17.87 5.02
C ALA A 148 -13.78 18.29 5.76
N GLN A 149 -13.55 19.59 5.86
CA GLN A 149 -12.37 20.17 6.50
C GLN A 149 -12.79 21.25 7.50
N ILE A 150 -12.03 21.34 8.58
CA ILE A 150 -12.15 22.38 9.58
C ILE A 150 -10.87 23.22 9.59
N SER A 151 -11.03 24.53 9.60
CA SER A 151 -9.96 25.50 9.70
C SER A 151 -10.35 26.62 10.67
N PHE A 152 -9.35 27.41 11.05
CA PHE A 152 -9.54 28.60 11.86
C PHE A 152 -8.91 29.78 11.13
N ASP A 153 -9.68 30.86 10.98
CA ASP A 153 -9.22 32.10 10.40
C ASP A 153 -8.74 33.05 11.52
N PRO A 154 -7.42 33.32 11.60
CA PRO A 154 -6.87 34.18 12.64
C PRO A 154 -7.25 35.66 12.47
N ASP A 155 -7.58 36.12 11.26
CA ASP A 155 -7.92 37.52 11.01
C ASP A 155 -9.34 37.84 11.50
N THR A 156 -10.27 36.89 11.32
CA THR A 156 -11.66 37.03 11.76
C THR A 156 -11.93 36.42 13.13
N ASN A 157 -10.99 35.62 13.66
CA ASN A 157 -11.13 34.84 14.90
C ASN A 157 -12.33 33.89 14.84
N GLN A 158 -12.55 33.23 13.69
CA GLN A 158 -13.69 32.35 13.44
C GLN A 158 -13.27 30.96 12.96
N VAL A 159 -14.07 29.96 13.34
CA VAL A 159 -13.98 28.61 12.80
C VAL A 159 -14.70 28.54 11.46
N GLU A 160 -14.00 28.06 10.45
CA GLU A 160 -14.54 27.78 9.12
C GLU A 160 -14.65 26.27 8.90
N ILE A 161 -15.74 25.83 8.29
CA ILE A 161 -15.95 24.42 7.96
C ILE A 161 -16.34 24.33 6.50
N ASN A 162 -15.49 23.65 5.73
CA ASN A 162 -15.86 23.18 4.41
C ASN A 162 -16.58 21.83 4.59
N GLN A 163 -17.86 21.77 4.22
CA GLN A 163 -18.67 20.55 4.35
C GLN A 163 -18.23 19.42 3.40
N GLY A 164 -17.33 19.73 2.47
CA GLY A 164 -16.93 18.79 1.44
C GLY A 164 -17.96 18.66 0.33
N LYS A 165 -17.73 17.69 -0.56
CA LYS A 165 -18.64 17.30 -1.65
C LYS A 165 -18.55 15.79 -1.83
N VAL A 166 -19.70 15.14 -2.01
CA VAL A 166 -19.73 13.74 -2.43
C VAL A 166 -19.14 13.60 -3.83
N GLY A 167 -18.32 12.57 -4.00
CA GLY A 167 -17.94 12.04 -5.30
C GLY A 167 -19.03 11.15 -5.89
N LYS A 168 -18.80 10.65 -7.09
CA LYS A 168 -19.69 9.71 -7.78
C LYS A 168 -18.85 8.69 -8.52
N GLU A 169 -19.28 7.44 -8.55
CA GLU A 169 -18.70 6.38 -9.37
C GLU A 169 -19.75 5.37 -9.82
N ILE A 170 -19.39 4.53 -10.79
CA ILE A 170 -20.19 3.37 -11.13
C ILE A 170 -20.04 2.32 -10.03
N ASP A 171 -21.16 1.80 -9.53
CA ASP A 171 -21.16 0.57 -8.77
C ASP A 171 -20.91 -0.59 -9.74
N LEU A 172 -19.66 -1.06 -9.80
CA LEU A 172 -19.23 -2.07 -10.77
C LEU A 172 -20.01 -3.36 -10.61
N GLN A 173 -20.24 -3.82 -9.38
CA GLN A 173 -20.92 -5.07 -9.10
C GLN A 173 -22.40 -4.99 -9.49
N ALA A 174 -23.11 -3.98 -9.02
CA ALA A 174 -24.52 -3.81 -9.35
C ALA A 174 -24.72 -3.58 -10.86
N SER A 175 -23.82 -2.84 -11.50
CA SER A 175 -23.85 -2.58 -12.93
C SER A 175 -23.62 -3.85 -13.76
N GLU A 176 -22.68 -4.69 -13.35
CA GLU A 176 -22.41 -5.98 -13.99
C GLU A 176 -23.66 -6.88 -13.96
N GLU A 177 -24.30 -6.99 -12.79
CA GLU A 177 -25.54 -7.77 -12.63
C GLU A 177 -26.66 -7.25 -13.54
N ILE A 178 -26.85 -5.93 -13.62
CA ILE A 178 -27.85 -5.29 -14.49
C ILE A 178 -27.56 -5.60 -15.96
N VAL A 179 -26.29 -5.51 -16.39
CA VAL A 179 -25.88 -5.80 -17.78
C VAL A 179 -26.11 -7.27 -18.12
N ILE A 180 -25.69 -8.19 -17.24
CA ILE A 180 -25.90 -9.63 -17.39
C ILE A 180 -27.39 -9.96 -17.51
N GLU A 181 -28.23 -9.36 -16.69
CA GLU A 181 -29.67 -9.61 -16.73
C GLU A 181 -30.32 -9.05 -18.00
N SER A 182 -29.88 -7.87 -18.47
CA SER A 182 -30.30 -7.29 -19.75
C SER A 182 -29.97 -8.22 -20.94
N ILE A 183 -28.74 -8.77 -20.98
CA ILE A 183 -28.30 -9.77 -21.96
C ILE A 183 -29.17 -11.04 -21.87
N ARG A 184 -29.36 -11.56 -20.66
CA ARG A 184 -30.13 -12.78 -20.40
C ARG A 184 -31.59 -12.66 -20.83
N GLN A 185 -32.15 -11.45 -20.75
CA GLN A 185 -33.50 -11.13 -21.23
C GLN A 185 -33.53 -10.76 -22.71
N GLY A 186 -32.38 -10.68 -23.40
CA GLY A 186 -32.28 -10.27 -24.80
C GLY A 186 -32.61 -8.80 -25.04
N GLN A 187 -32.56 -7.95 -24.00
CA GLN A 187 -32.97 -6.54 -24.01
C GLN A 187 -31.84 -5.58 -24.41
N THR A 188 -30.94 -6.04 -25.27
CA THR A 188 -29.73 -5.27 -25.65
C THR A 188 -29.99 -4.05 -26.54
N ASP A 189 -31.20 -3.94 -27.10
CA ASP A 189 -31.60 -2.81 -27.97
C ASP A 189 -32.03 -1.58 -27.15
N GLN A 190 -32.34 -1.77 -25.86
CA GLN A 190 -32.69 -0.69 -24.94
C GLN A 190 -31.45 -0.24 -24.16
N ALA A 191 -31.39 1.06 -23.85
CA ALA A 191 -30.33 1.57 -23.00
C ALA A 191 -30.45 0.96 -21.60
N THR A 192 -29.42 0.24 -21.19
CA THR A 192 -29.30 -0.40 -19.88
C THR A 192 -28.65 0.59 -18.92
N GLU A 193 -29.41 1.06 -17.93
CA GLU A 193 -28.94 2.05 -16.96
C GLU A 193 -28.02 1.41 -15.92
N LEU A 194 -26.77 1.86 -15.88
CA LEU A 194 -25.75 1.41 -14.94
C LEU A 194 -26.02 1.98 -13.55
N ALA A 195 -25.69 1.21 -12.52
CA ALA A 195 -25.80 1.64 -11.14
C ALA A 195 -24.67 2.64 -10.81
N VAL A 196 -25.04 3.75 -10.17
CA VAL A 196 -24.10 4.80 -9.75
C VAL A 196 -24.22 4.96 -8.24
N SER A 197 -23.08 5.03 -7.57
CA SER A 197 -22.96 5.22 -6.13
C SER A 197 -22.27 6.55 -5.82
N ASP A 198 -22.69 7.17 -4.72
CA ASP A 198 -22.01 8.34 -4.17
C ASP A 198 -20.80 7.88 -3.35
N ILE A 199 -19.67 8.56 -3.53
CA ILE A 199 -18.45 8.33 -2.76
C ILE A 199 -18.35 9.44 -1.71
N GLY A 200 -18.04 9.06 -0.48
CA GLY A 200 -17.92 10.00 0.63
C GLY A 200 -19.26 10.39 1.23
N GLN A 201 -19.19 11.29 2.20
CA GLN A 201 -20.36 11.75 2.94
C GLN A 201 -20.27 13.25 3.17
N ILE A 202 -21.38 13.94 2.91
CA ILE A 202 -21.55 15.33 3.35
C ILE A 202 -22.01 15.30 4.81
N LEU A 203 -21.44 16.18 5.63
CA LEU A 203 -21.88 16.35 7.00
C LEU A 203 -23.34 16.78 7.05
N SER A 204 -24.15 16.08 7.85
CA SER A 204 -25.52 16.52 8.16
C SER A 204 -25.49 17.88 8.86
N GLU A 205 -26.60 18.63 8.79
CA GLU A 205 -26.72 19.93 9.48
C GLU A 205 -26.45 19.82 10.99
N GLN A 206 -26.91 18.72 11.60
CA GLN A 206 -26.66 18.43 13.01
C GLN A 206 -25.16 18.18 13.27
N ASN A 207 -24.50 17.34 12.48
CA ASN A 207 -23.08 17.03 12.65
C ASN A 207 -22.21 18.28 12.42
N LEU A 208 -22.59 19.14 11.48
CA LEU A 208 -21.94 20.42 11.23
C LEU A 208 -22.05 21.35 12.45
N ALA A 209 -23.26 21.46 13.03
CA ALA A 209 -23.49 22.27 14.23
C ALA A 209 -22.64 21.75 15.41
N ASP A 210 -22.64 20.43 15.65
CA ASP A 210 -21.87 19.79 16.71
C ASP A 210 -20.35 19.99 16.51
N LEU A 211 -19.86 19.85 15.28
CA LEU A 211 -18.46 20.11 14.92
C LEU A 211 -18.08 21.57 15.21
N LYS A 212 -18.92 22.52 14.77
CA LYS A 212 -18.70 23.96 15.03
C LYS A 212 -18.72 24.29 16.52
N THR A 213 -19.64 23.70 17.28
CA THR A 213 -19.69 23.86 18.73
C THR A 213 -18.43 23.34 19.42
N ARG A 214 -17.94 22.15 19.04
CA ARG A 214 -16.69 21.59 19.59
C ARG A 214 -15.49 22.49 19.33
N ALA A 215 -15.34 22.97 18.10
CA ALA A 215 -14.24 23.84 17.70
C ALA A 215 -14.30 25.21 18.39
N ASN A 216 -15.48 25.83 18.47
CA ASN A 216 -15.66 27.12 19.14
C ASN A 216 -15.29 27.09 20.63
N LYS A 217 -15.40 25.93 21.29
CA LYS A 217 -14.96 25.76 22.68
C LYS A 217 -13.45 25.89 22.87
N LEU A 218 -12.66 25.82 21.80
CA LEU A 218 -11.19 25.90 21.85
C LEU A 218 -10.65 27.29 21.50
N ILE A 219 -11.52 28.23 21.09
CA ILE A 219 -11.13 29.63 20.83
C ILE A 219 -10.63 30.26 22.15
N ASN A 220 -9.54 31.03 22.05
CA ASN A 220 -8.81 31.64 23.15
C ASN A 220 -8.28 30.64 24.19
N LYS A 221 -8.06 29.38 23.79
CA LYS A 221 -7.49 28.35 24.66
C LYS A 221 -6.11 27.90 24.21
N THR A 222 -5.33 27.41 25.17
CA THR A 222 -3.96 26.94 24.95
C THR A 222 -3.66 25.66 25.72
N ILE A 223 -2.77 24.83 25.19
CA ILE A 223 -2.12 23.74 25.93
C ILE A 223 -0.63 24.02 25.92
N THR A 224 0.02 24.00 27.08
CA THR A 224 1.48 24.09 27.19
C THR A 224 2.03 22.74 27.58
N LEU A 225 2.78 22.12 26.69
CA LEU A 225 3.56 20.91 26.99
C LEU A 225 4.92 21.33 27.54
N THR A 226 5.32 20.78 28.68
CA THR A 226 6.56 21.17 29.38
C THR A 226 7.43 19.96 29.70
N ASN A 227 8.74 20.16 29.65
CA ASN A 227 9.76 19.25 30.16
C ASN A 227 10.86 20.05 30.88
N ASP A 228 11.87 19.37 31.42
CA ASP A 228 12.98 19.99 32.16
C ASP A 228 13.78 21.05 31.37
N HIS A 229 13.62 21.11 30.04
CA HIS A 229 14.45 21.91 29.15
C HIS A 229 13.66 22.92 28.29
N SER A 230 12.35 22.73 28.09
CA SER A 230 11.60 23.42 27.06
C SER A 230 10.10 23.46 27.34
N ASN A 231 9.45 24.49 26.80
CA ASN A 231 8.00 24.67 26.84
C ASN A 231 7.46 24.85 25.42
N PHE A 232 6.44 24.07 25.08
CA PHE A 232 5.80 24.07 23.77
C PHE A 232 4.34 24.49 23.92
N VAL A 233 3.98 25.63 23.35
CA VAL A 233 2.62 26.17 23.44
C VAL A 233 1.84 25.81 22.18
N ILE A 234 0.79 25.02 22.36
CA ILE A 234 -0.21 24.69 21.36
C ILE A 234 -1.30 25.76 21.42
N GLN A 235 -1.31 26.63 20.41
CA GLN A 235 -2.28 27.70 20.26
C GLN A 235 -3.60 27.19 19.68
N GLN A 236 -4.65 28.00 19.80
CA GLN A 236 -6.02 27.67 19.38
C GLN A 236 -6.12 27.16 17.93
N GLU A 237 -5.31 27.68 17.01
CA GLU A 237 -5.28 27.29 15.59
C GLU A 237 -4.99 25.79 15.49
N GLN A 238 -3.97 25.34 16.23
CA GLN A 238 -3.55 23.95 16.27
C GLN A 238 -4.53 23.09 17.07
N LEU A 239 -5.10 23.62 18.17
CA LEU A 239 -6.13 22.91 18.94
C LEU A 239 -7.38 22.63 18.08
N ILE A 240 -7.83 23.61 17.29
CA ILE A 240 -8.97 23.48 16.39
C ILE A 240 -8.64 22.49 15.27
N ASN A 241 -7.40 22.49 14.78
CA ASN A 241 -6.96 21.51 13.80
C ASN A 241 -7.06 20.06 14.33
N PHE A 242 -6.94 19.83 15.64
CA PHE A 242 -7.13 18.52 16.26
C PHE A 242 -8.60 18.10 16.42
N VAL A 243 -9.58 18.92 16.07
CA VAL A 243 -10.99 18.53 16.14
C VAL A 243 -11.30 17.52 15.03
N GLY A 244 -11.81 16.35 15.42
CA GLY A 244 -12.18 15.31 14.45
C GLY A 244 -13.50 15.61 13.75
N ILE A 245 -13.56 15.34 12.44
CA ILE A 245 -14.76 15.52 11.63
C ILE A 245 -15.88 14.57 12.08
N THR A 246 -15.60 13.26 12.13
CA THR A 246 -16.53 12.20 12.53
C THR A 246 -16.31 11.71 13.96
N GLN A 247 -15.09 11.85 14.47
CA GLN A 247 -14.67 11.48 15.82
C GLN A 247 -14.48 12.73 16.70
N THR A 248 -14.35 12.57 18.02
CA THR A 248 -14.17 13.71 18.93
C THR A 248 -12.88 14.49 18.61
N TRP A 249 -11.77 13.78 18.44
CA TRP A 249 -10.43 14.32 18.16
C TRP A 249 -9.78 13.60 16.99
N ASP A 250 -9.08 14.33 16.13
CA ASP A 250 -8.30 13.81 15.02
C ASP A 250 -6.97 13.23 15.53
N GLY A 251 -6.95 11.92 15.75
CA GLY A 251 -5.77 11.23 16.27
C GLY A 251 -4.55 11.30 15.35
N GLU A 252 -4.76 11.34 14.04
CA GLU A 252 -3.68 11.39 13.05
C GLU A 252 -3.00 12.76 13.06
N LYS A 253 -3.79 13.84 13.11
CA LYS A 253 -3.24 15.20 13.24
C LYS A 253 -2.50 15.41 14.56
N ILE A 254 -3.01 14.85 15.66
CA ILE A 254 -2.31 14.89 16.96
C ILE A 254 -0.97 14.14 16.85
N LYS A 255 -0.97 12.95 16.25
CA LYS A 255 0.26 12.18 16.02
C LYS A 255 1.26 12.96 15.18
N GLN A 256 0.87 13.54 14.06
CA GLN A 256 1.75 14.34 13.19
C GLN A 256 2.37 15.54 13.92
N TYR A 257 1.61 16.19 14.80
CA TYR A 257 2.13 17.25 15.66
C TYR A 257 3.19 16.70 16.64
N VAL A 258 2.93 15.55 17.27
CA VAL A 258 3.87 14.90 18.20
C VAL A 258 5.11 14.39 17.48
N ASP A 259 4.99 13.83 16.27
CA ASP A 259 6.13 13.44 15.42
C ASP A 259 7.03 14.67 15.16
N THR A 260 6.43 15.82 14.83
CA THR A 260 7.16 17.08 14.63
C THR A 260 7.81 17.55 15.92
N LEU A 261 7.11 17.45 17.05
CA LEU A 261 7.64 17.80 18.36
C LEU A 261 8.85 16.93 18.72
N ALA A 262 8.78 15.63 18.45
CA ALA A 262 9.87 14.67 18.66
C ALA A 262 11.13 15.10 17.90
N THR A 263 11.03 15.57 16.65
CA THR A 263 12.21 16.06 15.90
C THR A 263 12.98 17.21 16.59
N SER A 264 12.31 17.97 17.46
CA SER A 264 12.90 19.07 18.22
C SER A 264 13.43 18.67 19.60
N ILE A 265 12.96 17.55 20.15
CA ILE A 265 13.31 17.05 21.49
C ILE A 265 14.35 15.93 21.39
N ASP A 266 14.17 15.03 20.44
CA ASP A 266 14.95 13.82 20.32
C ASP A 266 16.40 14.13 19.99
N LYS A 267 17.29 13.65 20.85
CA LYS A 267 18.73 13.78 20.71
C LYS A 267 19.34 12.39 20.83
N PRO A 268 20.04 11.87 19.81
CA PRO A 268 20.70 10.58 19.94
C PRO A 268 21.79 10.62 21.01
N ALA A 269 21.97 9.51 21.71
CA ALA A 269 23.10 9.34 22.62
C ALA A 269 24.42 9.34 21.85
N LYS A 270 25.47 9.86 22.47
CA LYS A 270 26.83 9.83 21.90
C LYS A 270 27.71 8.93 22.75
N ASP A 271 28.32 7.95 22.12
CA ASP A 271 29.26 7.05 22.76
C ASP A 271 30.57 7.75 23.13
N ALA A 272 31.22 7.27 24.20
CA ALA A 272 32.56 7.69 24.54
C ALA A 272 33.56 7.16 23.49
N LEU A 273 34.45 8.03 22.99
CA LEU A 273 35.54 7.63 22.11
C LEU A 273 36.83 7.46 22.90
N LEU A 274 37.52 6.35 22.66
CA LEU A 274 38.71 5.94 23.41
C LEU A 274 39.97 6.04 22.54
N ARG A 275 41.10 6.33 23.17
CA ARG A 275 42.44 6.31 22.56
C ARG A 275 43.42 5.59 23.45
N PHE A 276 44.38 4.88 22.87
CA PHE A 276 45.48 4.28 23.60
C PHE A 276 46.69 5.22 23.59
N GLU A 277 47.15 5.67 24.75
CA GLU A 277 48.29 6.59 24.92
C GLU A 277 49.12 6.18 26.15
N ASP A 278 50.44 6.15 26.01
CA ASP A 278 51.40 5.77 27.07
C ASP A 278 51.07 4.45 27.80
N GLY A 279 50.60 3.45 27.05
CA GLY A 279 50.29 2.13 27.61
C GLY A 279 48.95 2.07 28.34
N LYS A 280 48.08 3.08 28.23
CA LYS A 280 46.77 3.14 28.86
C LYS A 280 45.68 3.57 27.89
N VAL A 281 44.45 3.12 28.14
CA VAL A 281 43.26 3.67 27.47
C VAL A 281 42.87 4.97 28.16
N ILE A 282 42.73 6.02 27.37
CA ILE A 282 42.21 7.32 27.79
C ILE A 282 40.93 7.62 27.01
N THR A 283 40.00 8.31 27.66
CA THR A 283 38.80 8.82 26.99
C THR A 283 39.17 10.09 26.23
N PHE A 284 39.02 10.05 24.91
CA PHE A 284 39.27 11.19 24.02
C PHE A 284 38.01 12.07 23.86
N GLN A 285 36.82 11.45 23.88
CA GLN A 285 35.54 12.16 23.91
C GLN A 285 34.63 11.49 24.95
N PRO A 286 34.08 12.24 25.93
CA PRO A 286 33.16 11.66 26.90
C PRO A 286 31.82 11.29 26.23
N ASP A 287 31.13 10.33 26.83
CA ASP A 287 29.77 9.98 26.44
C ASP A 287 28.77 11.06 26.83
N GLU A 288 27.75 11.25 26.00
CA GLU A 288 26.60 12.11 26.29
C GLU A 288 25.32 11.29 26.23
N PRO A 289 24.43 11.38 27.23
CA PRO A 289 23.12 10.75 27.14
C PRO A 289 22.29 11.39 26.02
N GLY A 290 21.48 10.54 25.40
CA GLY A 290 20.43 10.95 24.48
C GLY A 290 19.10 11.13 25.20
N PHE A 291 18.13 11.66 24.47
CA PHE A 291 16.78 11.92 24.91
C PHE A 291 15.81 11.52 23.82
N GLU A 292 14.70 10.92 24.20
CA GLU A 292 13.64 10.50 23.28
C GLU A 292 12.28 10.77 23.93
N LEU A 293 11.41 11.49 23.21
CA LEU A 293 10.06 11.79 23.65
C LEU A 293 9.22 10.51 23.75
N ASP A 294 8.52 10.30 24.87
CA ASP A 294 7.45 9.30 24.90
C ASP A 294 6.23 9.84 24.12
N GLN A 295 6.19 9.49 22.84
CA GLN A 295 5.18 10.00 21.91
C GLN A 295 3.76 9.53 22.27
N GLU A 296 3.60 8.29 22.75
CA GLU A 296 2.29 7.77 23.14
C GLU A 296 1.76 8.50 24.37
N ALA A 297 2.61 8.72 25.38
CA ALA A 297 2.27 9.51 26.55
C ALA A 297 1.93 10.97 26.17
N ALA A 298 2.70 11.58 25.25
CA ALA A 298 2.45 12.94 24.77
C ALA A 298 1.10 13.06 24.02
N ILE A 299 0.78 12.09 23.15
CA ILE A 299 -0.52 12.05 22.46
C ILE A 299 -1.66 11.96 23.47
N GLN A 300 -1.54 11.10 24.49
CA GLN A 300 -2.56 10.94 25.51
C GLN A 300 -2.72 12.22 26.36
N ALA A 301 -1.61 12.84 26.74
CA ALA A 301 -1.57 14.12 27.44
C ALA A 301 -2.31 15.24 26.68
N ILE A 302 -2.14 15.33 25.36
CA ILE A 302 -2.87 16.28 24.51
C ILE A 302 -4.37 15.97 24.51
N ARG A 303 -4.77 14.70 24.33
CA ARG A 303 -6.20 14.30 24.32
C ARG A 303 -6.90 14.63 25.64
N ASP A 304 -6.27 14.32 26.77
CA ASP A 304 -6.83 14.59 28.10
C ASP A 304 -6.96 16.10 28.36
N SER A 305 -5.98 16.87 27.89
CA SER A 305 -6.01 18.33 27.95
C SER A 305 -7.13 18.91 27.08
N LEU A 306 -7.31 18.44 25.84
CA LEU A 306 -8.42 18.84 24.97
C LEU A 306 -9.80 18.53 25.59
N ASN A 307 -9.96 17.34 26.19
CA ASN A 307 -11.17 16.97 26.91
C ASN A 307 -11.44 17.93 28.08
N THR A 308 -10.41 18.25 28.85
CA THR A 308 -10.53 19.16 30.00
C THR A 308 -10.89 20.59 29.54
N LEU A 309 -10.25 21.10 28.48
CA LEU A 309 -10.56 22.42 27.91
C LEU A 309 -12.00 22.50 27.37
N THR A 310 -12.60 21.40 26.91
CA THR A 310 -13.95 21.44 26.31
C THR A 310 -15.09 21.12 27.29
N THR A 311 -14.76 20.61 28.47
CA THR A 311 -15.70 20.25 29.54
C THR A 311 -15.66 21.22 30.73
N THR A 312 -14.59 22.01 30.85
CA THR A 312 -14.40 22.99 31.92
C THR A 312 -14.26 24.41 31.37
N ASN A 313 -14.30 25.40 32.27
CA ASN A 313 -14.07 26.81 31.92
C ASN A 313 -12.58 27.19 31.87
N GLN A 314 -11.65 26.23 31.96
CA GLN A 314 -10.22 26.52 31.85
C GLN A 314 -9.87 27.02 30.45
N THR A 315 -9.01 28.03 30.38
CA THR A 315 -8.49 28.61 29.13
C THR A 315 -7.06 28.17 28.82
N SER A 316 -6.34 27.62 29.80
CA SER A 316 -4.99 27.11 29.61
C SER A 316 -4.77 25.87 30.47
N ILE A 317 -4.06 24.89 29.93
CA ILE A 317 -3.61 23.69 30.64
C ILE A 317 -2.10 23.57 30.43
N VAL A 318 -1.38 23.30 31.51
CA VAL A 318 0.03 22.94 31.47
C VAL A 318 0.14 21.46 31.76
N LYS A 319 0.86 20.73 30.90
CA LYS A 319 1.04 19.29 31.02
C LYS A 319 2.49 18.91 30.81
N GLU A 320 3.05 18.21 31.80
CA GLU A 320 4.39 17.66 31.70
C GLU A 320 4.40 16.48 30.72
N ILE A 321 5.38 16.45 29.83
CA ILE A 321 5.62 15.37 28.87
C ILE A 321 6.87 14.61 29.27
N GLU A 322 6.79 13.28 29.22
CA GLU A 322 7.88 12.40 29.63
C GLU A 322 8.90 12.26 28.51
N ILE A 323 10.17 12.36 28.90
CA ILE A 323 11.32 12.11 28.02
C ILE A 323 12.10 10.98 28.63
N SER A 324 12.33 9.94 27.83
CA SER A 324 13.19 8.83 28.20
C SER A 324 14.64 9.15 27.87
N GLN A 325 15.54 8.80 28.78
CA GLN A 325 16.97 8.96 28.56
C GLN A 325 17.52 7.74 27.81
N VAL A 326 18.11 7.98 26.64
CA VAL A 326 18.79 6.95 25.87
C VAL A 326 20.23 6.87 26.34
N ASN A 327 20.64 5.72 26.86
CA ASN A 327 22.01 5.51 27.30
C ASN A 327 22.95 5.31 26.11
N PRO A 328 24.16 5.90 26.16
CA PRO A 328 25.22 5.57 25.22
C PRO A 328 25.63 4.10 25.42
N LYS A 329 26.00 3.43 24.33
CA LYS A 329 26.50 2.05 24.32
C LYS A 329 27.85 1.95 25.04
N VAL A 330 28.73 2.92 24.81
CA VAL A 330 30.05 2.98 25.47
C VAL A 330 30.07 4.14 26.44
N LYS A 331 30.19 3.83 27.73
CA LYS A 331 30.27 4.81 28.82
C LYS A 331 31.71 5.03 29.26
N THR A 332 32.06 6.29 29.51
CA THR A 332 33.37 6.72 30.03
C THR A 332 33.72 5.99 31.34
N SER A 333 32.73 5.81 32.22
CA SER A 333 32.90 5.15 33.52
C SER A 333 33.18 3.65 33.43
N GLU A 334 32.89 3.01 32.28
CA GLU A 334 33.03 1.57 32.08
C GLU A 334 34.25 1.20 31.25
N THR A 335 34.99 2.18 30.76
CA THR A 335 36.21 2.01 29.96
C THR A 335 37.25 1.10 30.62
N ASN A 336 37.44 1.20 31.92
CA ASN A 336 38.34 0.31 32.68
C ASN A 336 37.86 -1.15 32.77
N LYS A 337 36.57 -1.41 32.53
CA LYS A 337 35.97 -2.76 32.53
C LYS A 337 36.04 -3.43 31.15
N LEU A 338 36.32 -2.66 30.08
CA LEU A 338 36.39 -3.19 28.71
C LEU A 338 37.55 -4.17 28.48
N GLY A 339 38.46 -4.33 29.45
CA GLY A 339 39.52 -5.35 29.37
C GLY A 339 40.62 -5.04 28.35
N ILE A 340 40.65 -3.82 27.80
CA ILE A 340 41.72 -3.35 26.90
C ILE A 340 42.99 -3.13 27.73
N LYS A 341 43.93 -4.08 27.61
CA LYS A 341 45.15 -4.12 28.46
C LYS A 341 46.41 -3.62 27.76
N THR A 342 46.52 -3.81 26.45
CA THR A 342 47.76 -3.57 25.71
C THR A 342 47.49 -3.37 24.23
N LEU A 343 48.44 -2.72 23.55
CA LEU A 343 48.46 -2.62 22.10
C LEU A 343 48.89 -3.97 21.51
N ILE A 344 47.99 -4.64 20.79
CA ILE A 344 48.27 -5.97 20.21
C ILE A 344 48.93 -5.91 18.83
N GLY A 345 48.80 -4.80 18.10
CA GLY A 345 49.46 -4.59 16.82
C GLY A 345 49.28 -3.18 16.29
N LYS A 346 50.19 -2.78 15.39
CA LYS A 346 50.25 -1.44 14.81
C LYS A 346 50.49 -1.53 13.31
N GLY A 347 49.75 -0.75 12.54
CA GLY A 347 49.99 -0.53 11.11
C GLY A 347 50.40 0.92 10.90
N GLU A 348 51.42 1.13 10.08
CA GLU A 348 51.90 2.48 9.74
C GLU A 348 52.04 2.61 8.22
N SER A 349 51.75 3.82 7.74
CA SER A 349 52.02 4.23 6.38
C SER A 349 52.29 5.74 6.36
N TRP A 350 53.06 6.17 5.37
CA TRP A 350 53.50 7.54 5.22
C TRP A 350 52.85 8.16 3.99
N PHE A 351 52.52 9.44 4.04
CA PHE A 351 52.00 10.18 2.89
C PHE A 351 52.63 11.59 2.72
N PRO A 352 53.93 11.76 3.00
CA PRO A 352 54.58 13.06 2.89
C PRO A 352 54.47 13.59 1.46
N HIS A 353 54.35 14.92 1.32
CA HIS A 353 54.20 15.60 0.02
C HIS A 353 52.94 15.21 -0.77
N SER A 354 51.91 14.64 -0.13
CA SER A 354 50.60 14.45 -0.74
C SER A 354 49.94 15.79 -1.10
N ILE A 355 49.15 15.79 -2.18
CA ILE A 355 48.28 16.93 -2.52
C ILE A 355 47.24 17.16 -1.42
N LEU A 356 46.82 18.41 -1.23
CA LEU A 356 45.90 18.81 -0.14
C LEU A 356 44.60 18.00 -0.12
N SER A 357 44.00 17.74 -1.29
CA SER A 357 42.76 16.96 -1.36
C SER A 357 42.90 15.52 -0.91
N ARG A 358 44.07 14.91 -1.16
CA ARG A 358 44.39 13.57 -0.67
C ARG A 358 44.62 13.57 0.84
N ILE A 359 45.28 14.59 1.38
CA ILE A 359 45.48 14.75 2.83
C ILE A 359 44.13 14.87 3.53
N HIS A 360 43.27 15.77 3.04
CA HIS A 360 41.89 15.94 3.53
C HIS A 360 41.11 14.63 3.56
N ASN A 361 41.16 13.85 2.47
CA ASN A 361 40.48 12.55 2.40
C ASN A 361 41.03 11.54 3.43
N VAL A 362 42.35 11.48 3.62
CA VAL A 362 42.99 10.60 4.61
C VAL A 362 42.59 11.01 6.03
N ASP A 363 42.56 12.31 6.32
CA ASP A 363 42.15 12.84 7.62
C ASP A 363 40.66 12.57 7.90
N LEU A 364 39.80 12.81 6.92
CA LEU A 364 38.36 12.54 7.01
C LEU A 364 38.07 11.04 7.21
N SER A 365 38.75 10.16 6.48
CA SER A 365 38.60 8.72 6.70
C SER A 365 39.12 8.30 8.08
N SER A 366 40.24 8.87 8.53
CA SER A 366 40.82 8.53 9.84
C SER A 366 39.91 8.99 10.98
N SER A 367 39.26 10.15 10.87
CA SER A 367 38.34 10.65 11.89
C SER A 367 37.08 9.80 12.05
N LYS A 368 36.63 9.13 10.98
CA LYS A 368 35.51 8.18 11.03
C LYS A 368 35.86 6.86 11.73
N LEU A 369 37.14 6.48 11.75
CA LEU A 369 37.61 5.19 12.29
C LEU A 369 38.20 5.31 13.70
N GLY A 370 38.60 6.51 14.10
CA GLY A 370 39.19 6.75 15.41
C GLY A 370 38.21 6.41 16.53
N GLY A 371 38.64 5.55 17.45
CA GLY A 371 37.88 5.22 18.67
C GLY A 371 36.73 4.24 18.48
N ILE A 372 36.62 3.57 17.32
CA ILE A 372 35.71 2.43 17.16
C ILE A 372 36.13 1.32 18.13
N LEU A 373 35.16 0.86 18.94
CA LEU A 373 35.30 -0.31 19.80
C LEU A 373 34.72 -1.52 19.06
N ILE A 374 35.46 -2.62 19.01
CA ILE A 374 35.02 -3.87 18.36
C ILE A 374 34.97 -4.97 19.41
N GLU A 375 33.85 -5.68 19.55
CA GLU A 375 33.69 -6.72 20.56
C GLU A 375 34.42 -8.04 20.19
N PRO A 376 34.74 -8.93 21.15
CA PRO A 376 35.30 -10.25 20.83
C PRO A 376 34.31 -11.07 20.01
N GLY A 377 34.80 -11.66 18.93
CA GLY A 377 34.02 -12.45 17.99
C GLY A 377 33.34 -11.65 16.89
N GLU A 378 33.36 -10.30 16.95
CA GLU A 378 32.76 -9.44 15.94
C GLU A 378 33.62 -9.41 14.66
N THR A 379 32.98 -9.22 13.50
CA THR A 379 33.69 -8.99 12.24
C THR A 379 33.63 -7.51 11.91
N PHE A 380 34.80 -6.87 11.87
CA PHE A 380 34.94 -5.49 11.45
C PHE A 380 35.05 -5.40 9.93
N SER A 381 34.24 -4.54 9.32
CA SER A 381 34.33 -4.18 7.91
C SER A 381 34.70 -2.71 7.76
N LEU A 382 35.82 -2.45 7.08
CA LEU A 382 36.28 -1.08 6.86
C LEU A 382 35.32 -0.29 5.97
N ASP A 383 34.72 -0.94 4.98
CA ASP A 383 33.76 -0.30 4.07
C ASP A 383 32.49 0.13 4.80
N ILE A 384 31.99 -0.70 5.70
CA ILE A 384 30.83 -0.36 6.55
C ILE A 384 31.18 0.81 7.47
N ALA A 385 32.36 0.76 8.11
CA ALA A 385 32.78 1.80 9.05
C ALA A 385 33.03 3.16 8.37
N LEU A 386 33.60 3.18 7.16
CA LEU A 386 33.82 4.42 6.40
C LEU A 386 32.53 5.01 5.81
N GLY A 387 31.58 4.13 5.47
CA GLY A 387 30.35 4.48 4.76
C GLY A 387 30.64 4.93 3.32
N GLU A 388 29.69 5.66 2.73
CA GLU A 388 29.84 6.17 1.36
C GLU A 388 31.05 7.11 1.24
N VAL A 389 31.84 6.92 0.17
CA VAL A 389 32.98 7.76 -0.19
C VAL A 389 32.61 8.56 -1.44
N SER A 390 32.02 9.73 -1.22
CA SER A 390 31.60 10.62 -2.28
C SER A 390 31.77 12.10 -1.90
N LYS A 391 31.61 12.98 -2.89
CA LYS A 391 31.62 14.43 -2.65
C LYS A 391 30.51 14.87 -1.69
N ALA A 392 29.36 14.19 -1.70
CA ALA A 392 28.25 14.49 -0.79
C ALA A 392 28.61 14.21 0.68
N THR A 393 29.44 13.19 0.90
CA THR A 393 29.99 12.83 2.22
C THR A 393 31.26 13.59 2.60
N GLY A 394 31.64 14.62 1.84
CA GLY A 394 32.76 15.52 2.17
C GLY A 394 34.13 15.10 1.61
N TYR A 395 34.21 14.05 0.78
CA TYR A 395 35.46 13.65 0.13
C TYR A 395 35.77 14.52 -1.10
N GLU A 396 37.03 14.89 -1.24
CA GLU A 396 37.56 15.68 -2.35
C GLU A 396 38.11 14.80 -3.48
N ALA A 397 38.23 15.40 -4.67
CA ALA A 397 38.80 14.72 -5.83
C ALA A 397 40.32 14.57 -5.68
N ALA A 398 40.79 13.33 -5.78
CA ALA A 398 42.20 12.96 -5.81
C ALA A 398 42.39 11.73 -6.71
N TYR A 399 43.64 11.32 -6.95
CA TYR A 399 43.90 10.15 -7.79
C TYR A 399 43.41 8.86 -7.11
N ILE A 400 42.56 8.12 -7.81
CA ILE A 400 42.02 6.81 -7.44
C ILE A 400 42.38 5.77 -8.51
N ILE A 401 42.25 4.49 -8.18
CA ILE A 401 42.36 3.39 -9.13
C ILE A 401 40.96 2.88 -9.43
N GLN A 402 40.52 3.01 -10.68
CA GLN A 402 39.23 2.55 -11.16
C GLN A 402 39.40 1.85 -12.50
N ASP A 403 38.77 0.68 -12.68
CA ASP A 403 38.82 -0.11 -13.92
C ASP A 403 40.25 -0.36 -14.43
N GLY A 404 41.18 -0.64 -13.51
CA GLY A 404 42.58 -0.94 -13.83
C GLY A 404 43.46 0.26 -14.20
N ARG A 405 42.97 1.50 -14.08
CA ARG A 405 43.71 2.73 -14.42
C ARG A 405 43.64 3.79 -13.33
N THR A 406 44.62 4.70 -13.30
CA THR A 406 44.59 5.88 -12.43
C THR A 406 43.69 6.95 -13.03
N VAL A 407 42.70 7.43 -12.27
CA VAL A 407 41.81 8.54 -12.67
C VAL A 407 41.60 9.49 -11.49
N LEU A 408 41.09 10.70 -11.75
CA LEU A 408 40.62 11.59 -10.67
C LEU A 408 39.22 11.18 -10.25
N GLY A 409 39.02 11.02 -8.94
CA GLY A 409 37.73 10.68 -8.34
C GLY A 409 37.68 11.03 -6.85
N ALA A 410 36.49 10.92 -6.25
CA ALA A 410 36.33 11.19 -4.82
C ALA A 410 37.06 10.13 -3.98
N GLY A 411 37.70 10.56 -2.88
CA GLY A 411 38.29 9.63 -1.90
C GLY A 411 39.65 9.07 -2.26
N GLY A 412 40.39 9.69 -3.19
CA GLY A 412 41.81 9.36 -3.38
C GLY A 412 42.57 9.52 -2.06
N GLY A 413 43.18 8.43 -1.59
CA GLY A 413 43.78 8.32 -0.25
C GLY A 413 43.15 7.22 0.64
N VAL A 414 41.88 6.86 0.44
CA VAL A 414 41.17 5.87 1.27
C VAL A 414 41.85 4.49 1.26
N CYS A 415 42.43 4.08 0.13
CA CYS A 415 43.14 2.81 0.01
C CYS A 415 44.39 2.74 0.92
N GLN A 416 44.96 3.90 1.27
CA GLN A 416 46.04 3.96 2.26
C GLN A 416 45.55 3.59 3.65
N ILE A 417 44.34 4.02 4.01
CA ILE A 417 43.70 3.68 5.28
C ILE A 417 43.46 2.18 5.35
N SER A 418 42.91 1.60 4.28
CA SER A 418 42.73 0.14 4.13
C SER A 418 44.03 -0.63 4.31
N THR A 419 45.10 -0.21 3.64
CA THR A 419 46.42 -0.83 3.77
C THR A 419 46.99 -0.67 5.19
N THR A 420 46.82 0.49 5.81
CA THR A 420 47.31 0.74 7.18
C THR A 420 46.55 -0.12 8.19
N MET A 421 45.23 -0.21 8.05
CA MET A 421 44.39 -1.05 8.91
C MET A 421 44.66 -2.55 8.71
N PHE A 422 44.85 -2.98 7.46
CA PHE A 422 45.26 -4.36 7.14
C PHE A 422 46.54 -4.74 7.88
N ARG A 423 47.55 -3.86 7.83
CA ARG A 423 48.83 -4.07 8.52
C ARG A 423 48.65 -4.13 10.03
N ALA A 424 47.82 -3.27 10.59
CA ALA A 424 47.51 -3.31 12.02
C ALA A 424 46.91 -4.66 12.40
N ALA A 425 45.85 -5.11 11.70
CA ALA A 425 45.21 -6.39 11.97
C ALA A 425 46.15 -7.59 11.79
N LEU A 426 46.94 -7.58 10.72
CA LEU A 426 47.91 -8.64 10.44
C LEU A 426 49.00 -8.69 11.51
N ASN A 427 49.55 -7.54 11.93
CA ASN A 427 50.55 -7.46 12.98
C ASN A 427 49.98 -7.81 14.36
N SER A 428 48.68 -7.63 14.56
CA SER A 428 47.94 -8.10 15.74
C SER A 428 47.69 -9.61 15.74
N GLY A 429 47.96 -10.32 14.64
CA GLY A 429 47.68 -11.75 14.50
C GLY A 429 46.19 -12.08 14.34
N LEU A 430 45.35 -11.09 13.98
CA LEU A 430 43.91 -11.27 13.83
C LEU A 430 43.57 -11.98 12.50
N PRO A 431 42.51 -12.81 12.48
CA PRO A 431 42.09 -13.47 11.25
C PRO A 431 41.54 -12.46 10.23
N ILE A 432 42.15 -12.43 9.05
CA ILE A 432 41.65 -11.66 7.91
C ILE A 432 40.62 -12.52 7.18
N VAL A 433 39.35 -12.10 7.18
CA VAL A 433 38.24 -12.84 6.56
C VAL A 433 38.19 -12.58 5.07
N GLU A 434 38.35 -11.33 4.66
CA GLU A 434 38.29 -10.89 3.27
C GLU A 434 39.27 -9.74 3.02
N ARG A 435 39.96 -9.79 1.87
CA ARG A 435 40.80 -8.69 1.39
C ARG A 435 40.89 -8.74 -0.13
N HIS A 436 41.01 -7.56 -0.75
CA HIS A 436 41.24 -7.45 -2.20
C HIS A 436 42.54 -6.69 -2.51
N PRO A 437 43.32 -7.13 -3.51
CA PRO A 437 44.49 -6.41 -3.97
C PRO A 437 44.11 -5.26 -4.93
N HIS A 438 45.05 -4.32 -5.15
CA HIS A 438 44.92 -3.36 -6.24
C HIS A 438 45.04 -4.05 -7.60
N ALA A 439 44.46 -3.43 -8.63
CA ALA A 439 44.63 -3.83 -10.02
C ALA A 439 46.11 -3.79 -10.48
N TYR A 440 46.94 -2.95 -9.86
CA TYR A 440 48.38 -2.91 -10.06
C TYR A 440 49.11 -2.47 -8.78
N ARG A 441 50.41 -2.77 -8.72
CA ARG A 441 51.27 -2.45 -7.58
C ARG A 441 51.44 -0.94 -7.41
N VAL A 442 51.28 -0.48 -6.17
CA VAL A 442 51.45 0.92 -5.78
C VAL A 442 52.69 1.03 -4.89
N SER A 443 53.82 1.46 -5.46
CA SER A 443 55.14 1.35 -4.82
C SER A 443 55.31 2.20 -3.56
N TYR A 444 54.65 3.35 -3.47
CA TYR A 444 54.80 4.27 -2.32
C TYR A 444 54.17 3.72 -1.02
N TYR A 445 53.35 2.66 -1.08
CA TYR A 445 52.90 1.98 0.15
C TYR A 445 53.99 1.09 0.77
N GLU A 446 55.06 0.80 0.06
CA GLU A 446 56.16 -0.06 0.51
C GLU A 446 57.29 0.74 1.20
N GLU A 447 57.14 2.06 1.32
CA GLU A 447 58.03 2.88 2.13
C GLU A 447 57.93 2.45 3.61
N GLY A 448 58.95 1.71 4.07
CA GLY A 448 58.98 1.13 5.41
C GLY A 448 58.17 -0.17 5.58
N SER A 449 57.72 -0.82 4.50
CA SER A 449 56.97 -2.09 4.57
C SER A 449 57.40 -3.09 3.49
N LYS A 450 57.18 -4.38 3.74
CA LYS A 450 57.52 -5.44 2.76
C LYS A 450 56.58 -5.38 1.53
N PRO A 451 57.05 -5.75 0.33
CA PRO A 451 56.19 -5.89 -0.84
C PRO A 451 55.05 -6.87 -0.60
N GLY A 452 53.85 -6.58 -1.14
CA GLY A 452 52.68 -7.46 -1.07
C GLY A 452 51.75 -7.23 0.13
N PHE A 453 52.07 -6.30 1.04
CA PHE A 453 51.23 -5.93 2.19
C PHE A 453 50.38 -4.69 1.89
N VAL A 454 49.60 -4.76 0.81
CA VAL A 454 48.74 -3.67 0.30
C VAL A 454 47.35 -4.23 0.00
N VAL A 455 46.33 -3.53 0.48
CA VAL A 455 44.91 -3.92 0.35
C VAL A 455 44.10 -2.72 -0.12
N VAL A 456 43.01 -3.01 -0.83
CA VAL A 456 42.04 -2.05 -1.35
C VAL A 456 40.70 -2.24 -0.68
N THR A 457 40.03 -1.12 -0.48
CA THR A 457 38.60 -1.03 -0.23
C THR A 457 37.91 -0.29 -1.37
N SER A 458 36.68 -0.68 -1.70
CA SER A 458 35.80 0.10 -2.55
C SER A 458 34.42 0.20 -1.90
N PRO A 459 34.15 1.26 -1.12
CA PRO A 459 32.84 1.42 -0.48
C PRO A 459 31.68 1.54 -1.47
N SER A 460 31.96 1.84 -2.75
CA SER A 460 30.97 1.94 -3.83
C SER A 460 30.76 0.67 -4.65
N ASP A 461 31.60 -0.36 -4.49
CA ASP A 461 31.49 -1.63 -5.22
C ASP A 461 31.41 -2.79 -4.23
N LYS A 462 30.24 -3.43 -4.15
CA LYS A 462 29.95 -4.53 -3.22
C LYS A 462 30.89 -5.74 -3.36
N ASN A 463 31.69 -5.80 -4.44
CA ASN A 463 32.63 -6.88 -4.74
C ASN A 463 34.05 -6.65 -4.20
N TYR A 464 34.38 -5.48 -3.65
CA TYR A 464 35.72 -5.18 -3.14
C TYR A 464 35.66 -4.80 -1.66
N ARG A 465 35.44 -5.79 -0.78
CA ARG A 465 35.37 -5.60 0.67
C ARG A 465 36.64 -5.94 1.43
N GLN A 466 36.93 -5.18 2.48
CA GLN A 466 37.90 -5.61 3.49
C GLN A 466 37.19 -5.98 4.79
N GLU A 467 37.14 -7.28 5.11
CA GLU A 467 36.52 -7.82 6.30
C GLU A 467 37.57 -8.51 7.19
N ILE A 468 37.59 -8.18 8.48
CA ILE A 468 38.56 -8.65 9.46
C ILE A 468 37.77 -9.23 10.63
N LYS A 469 38.01 -10.49 10.99
CA LYS A 469 37.38 -11.09 12.17
C LYS A 469 38.23 -10.81 13.39
N ILE A 470 37.57 -10.40 14.46
CA ILE A 470 38.21 -9.90 15.66
C ILE A 470 37.90 -10.87 16.79
N ASP A 471 38.91 -11.56 17.32
CA ASP A 471 38.71 -12.57 18.38
C ASP A 471 38.90 -11.99 19.81
N THR A 472 39.14 -10.68 19.94
CA THR A 472 39.40 -9.95 21.21
C THR A 472 39.02 -8.46 21.08
N ILE A 473 38.56 -7.80 22.16
CA ILE A 473 38.16 -6.37 22.11
C ILE A 473 39.28 -5.51 21.53
N LEU A 474 38.96 -4.71 20.52
CA LEU A 474 39.85 -3.75 19.87
C LEU A 474 39.36 -2.32 20.02
#